data_AF-A0A0R1WML9-F1
#
_entry.id   AF-A0A0R1WML9-F1
#
_cell.length_a   1.000
_cell.length_b   1.000
_cell.length_c   1.000
_cell.angle_alpha   90.00
_cell.angle_beta   90.00
_cell.angle_gamma   90.00
#
_symmetry.space_group_name_H-M   'P 1'
#
loop_
_entity.id
_entity.type
_entity.pdbx_description
1 polymer ?
#
loop_
_entity_poly.entity_id
_entity_poly.type
_entity_poly.pdbx_seq_one_letter_code
_entity_poly.pdbx_strand_id
1 'polypeptide(L)'
;MLEMTEEKLSPEEEQKQLEVTMGLIINGGNAKSFAFEAIREAKKGHIDVAHEKLKAADKALVEAHNAQTDMLTKEAQGDHAKVTLLMVHSQDHIMNAITFRDLAGEMVDLYEKLYKSGTLKEED
;
A
#
# COMPACT_ATOMS: atom_id res chain seq x y z
N MET A 1 7.82 -15.17 -39.73
CA MET A 1 7.28 -15.23 -38.36
C MET A 1 8.49 -15.49 -37.48
N LEU A 2 9.02 -14.44 -36.83
CA LEU A 2 10.11 -14.61 -35.86
C LEU A 2 9.46 -15.28 -34.64
N GLU A 3 9.87 -16.50 -34.31
CA GLU A 3 9.58 -17.08 -33.00
C GLU A 3 10.24 -16.18 -31.96
N MET A 4 9.43 -15.36 -31.28
CA MET A 4 9.84 -14.75 -30.03
C MET A 4 9.93 -15.90 -29.02
N THR A 5 11.11 -16.49 -28.90
CA THR A 5 11.42 -17.40 -27.79
C THR A 5 11.21 -16.60 -26.52
N GLU A 6 10.21 -16.97 -25.71
CA GLU A 6 10.11 -16.47 -24.32
C GLU A 6 11.43 -16.81 -23.63
N GLU A 7 12.28 -15.81 -23.40
CA GLU A 7 13.46 -15.97 -22.55
C GLU A 7 12.96 -16.33 -21.15
N LYS A 8 13.18 -17.58 -20.76
CA LYS A 8 12.87 -18.05 -19.41
C LYS A 8 13.88 -17.40 -18.45
N LEU A 9 13.36 -16.68 -17.46
CA LEU A 9 14.13 -16.23 -16.30
C LEU A 9 14.92 -17.40 -15.70
N SER A 10 16.13 -17.10 -15.25
CA SER A 10 16.89 -18.02 -14.40
C SER A 10 16.17 -18.23 -13.06
N PRO A 11 16.39 -19.37 -12.37
CA PRO A 11 15.80 -19.61 -11.06
C PRO A 11 16.10 -18.51 -10.02
N GLU A 12 17.27 -17.86 -10.12
CA GLU A 12 17.68 -16.78 -9.23
C GLU A 12 16.86 -15.50 -9.48
N GLU A 13 16.58 -15.17 -10.74
CA GLU A 13 15.76 -14.01 -11.10
C GLU A 13 14.28 -14.24 -10.73
N GLU A 14 13.77 -15.46 -10.91
CA GLU A 14 12.40 -15.82 -10.46
C GLU A 14 12.27 -15.68 -8.94
N GLN A 15 13.28 -16.12 -8.18
CA GLN A 15 13.28 -15.98 -6.73
C GLN A 15 13.33 -14.50 -6.30
N LYS A 16 14.21 -13.70 -6.90
CA LYS A 16 14.30 -12.26 -6.60
C LYS A 16 12.98 -11.53 -6.91
N GLN A 17 12.36 -11.86 -8.03
CA GLN A 17 11.06 -11.30 -8.39
C GLN A 17 9.97 -11.69 -7.39
N LEU A 18 9.97 -12.95 -6.93
CA LEU A 18 9.03 -13.43 -5.92
C LEU A 18 9.22 -12.70 -4.58
N GLU A 19 10.45 -12.47 -4.15
CA GLU A 19 10.77 -11.72 -2.92
C GLU A 19 10.22 -10.29 -2.98
N VAL A 20 10.44 -9.57 -4.09
CA VAL A 20 9.87 -8.24 -4.31
C VAL A 20 8.35 -8.30 -4.27
N THR A 21 7.74 -9.23 -5.00
CA THR A 21 6.29 -9.41 -5.06
C THR A 21 5.68 -9.66 -3.67
N MET A 22 6.31 -10.51 -2.86
CA MET A 22 5.87 -10.77 -1.49
C MET A 22 6.01 -9.54 -0.59
N GLY A 23 7.13 -8.81 -0.70
CA GLY A 23 7.35 -7.57 0.04
C GLY A 23 6.27 -6.54 -0.24
N LEU A 24 5.87 -6.39 -1.51
CA LEU A 24 4.78 -5.52 -1.93
C LEU A 24 3.43 -5.92 -1.32
N ILE A 25 3.09 -7.22 -1.32
CA ILE A 25 1.84 -7.72 -0.72
C ILE A 25 1.81 -7.45 0.78
N ILE A 26 2.90 -7.76 1.49
CA ILE A 26 2.99 -7.59 2.95
C ILE A 26 2.84 -6.11 3.31
N ASN A 27 3.61 -5.25 2.65
CA ASN A 27 3.60 -3.82 2.96
C ASN A 27 2.30 -3.13 2.53
N GLY A 28 1.73 -3.49 1.38
CA GLY A 28 0.39 -3.03 0.98
C GLY A 28 -0.70 -3.48 1.95
N GLY A 29 -0.65 -4.74 2.41
CA GLY A 29 -1.57 -5.28 3.41
C GLY A 29 -1.46 -4.58 4.77
N ASN A 30 -0.24 -4.33 5.23
CA ASN A 30 0.03 -3.60 6.47
C ASN A 30 -0.46 -2.17 6.40
N ALA A 31 -0.14 -1.44 5.32
CA ALA A 31 -0.60 -0.08 5.09
C ALA A 31 -2.13 0.03 5.15
N LYS A 32 -2.83 -0.86 4.43
CA LYS A 32 -4.30 -0.92 4.44
C LYS A 32 -4.85 -1.19 5.85
N SER A 33 -4.23 -2.13 6.58
CA SER A 33 -4.65 -2.49 7.94
C SER A 33 -4.50 -1.30 8.91
N PHE A 34 -3.35 -0.61 8.88
CA PHE A 34 -3.13 0.58 9.70
C PHE A 34 -4.10 1.72 9.34
N ALA A 35 -4.39 1.93 8.06
CA ALA A 35 -5.38 2.92 7.64
C ALA A 35 -6.80 2.57 8.15
N PHE A 36 -7.18 1.28 8.19
CA PHE A 36 -8.45 0.85 8.79
C PHE A 36 -8.48 1.10 10.31
N GLU A 37 -7.37 0.80 10.99
CA GLU A 37 -7.22 1.07 12.42
C GLU A 37 -7.32 2.57 12.72
N ALA A 38 -6.71 3.43 11.89
CA ALA A 38 -6.82 4.88 12.02
C ALA A 38 -8.27 5.36 12.00
N ILE A 39 -9.06 4.91 11.02
CA ILE A 39 -10.49 5.25 10.95
C ILE A 39 -11.24 4.75 12.19
N ARG A 40 -10.91 3.55 12.69
CA ARG A 40 -11.57 2.98 13.88
C ARG A 40 -11.25 3.76 15.15
N GLU A 41 -10.02 4.22 15.32
CA GLU A 41 -9.63 5.02 16.48
C GLU A 41 -10.21 6.44 16.38
N ALA A 42 -10.23 7.04 15.19
CA ALA A 42 -10.86 8.34 14.99
C ALA A 42 -12.37 8.30 15.27
N LYS A 43 -13.07 7.21 14.92
CA LYS A 43 -14.48 6.99 15.26
C LYS A 43 -14.78 7.00 16.75
N LYS A 44 -13.80 6.69 17.59
CA LYS A 44 -13.93 6.68 19.07
C LYS A 44 -13.51 8.01 19.69
N GLY A 45 -12.98 8.95 18.91
CA GLY A 45 -12.42 10.21 19.40
C GLY A 45 -10.93 10.13 19.74
N HIS A 46 -10.28 8.97 19.56
CA HIS A 46 -8.84 8.83 19.76
C HIS A 46 -8.04 9.38 18.57
N ILE A 47 -8.17 10.69 18.31
CA ILE A 47 -7.61 11.35 17.11
C ILE A 47 -6.09 11.25 17.07
N ASP A 48 -5.40 11.41 18.19
CA ASP A 48 -3.94 11.30 18.26
C ASP A 48 -3.46 9.89 17.83
N VAL A 49 -4.12 8.84 18.35
CA VAL A 49 -3.84 7.45 18.00
C VAL A 49 -4.15 7.19 16.52
N ALA A 50 -5.23 7.78 15.99
CA ALA A 50 -5.56 7.68 14.58
C ALA A 50 -4.45 8.25 13.69
N HIS A 51 -3.89 9.41 14.03
CA HIS A 51 -2.76 9.99 13.30
C HIS A 51 -1.49 9.14 13.41
N GLU A 52 -1.21 8.52 14.56
CA GLU A 52 -0.10 7.56 14.68
C GLU A 52 -0.27 6.36 13.75
N LYS A 53 -1.49 5.84 13.64
CA LYS A 53 -1.82 4.75 12.71
C LYS A 53 -1.69 5.18 11.24
N LEU A 54 -2.10 6.39 10.88
CA LEU A 54 -1.85 6.91 9.53
C LEU A 54 -0.35 7.02 9.21
N LYS A 55 0.47 7.47 10.17
CA LYS A 55 1.94 7.50 10.00
C LYS A 55 2.54 6.10 9.83
N ALA A 56 2.01 5.10 10.55
CA ALA A 56 2.41 3.71 10.36
C ALA A 56 2.04 3.18 8.97
N ALA A 57 0.85 3.54 8.47
CA ALA A 57 0.44 3.24 7.10
C ALA A 57 1.39 3.88 6.07
N ASP A 58 1.74 5.15 6.26
CA ASP A 58 2.67 5.88 5.39
C ASP A 58 4.04 5.23 5.32
N LYS A 59 4.57 4.77 6.46
CA LYS A 59 5.85 4.07 6.49
C LYS A 59 5.81 2.77 5.67
N ALA A 60 4.77 1.96 5.84
CA ALA A 60 4.60 0.73 5.07
C ALA A 60 4.42 1.02 3.57
N LEU A 61 3.67 2.07 3.21
CA LEU A 61 3.51 2.50 1.82
C LEU A 61 4.83 2.94 1.19
N VAL A 62 5.66 3.71 1.89
CA VAL A 62 6.96 4.16 1.36
C VAL A 62 7.84 2.97 0.99
N GLU A 63 7.89 1.93 1.84
CA GLU A 63 8.66 0.72 1.55
C GLU A 63 8.16 0.00 0.30
N ALA A 64 6.84 -0.18 0.15
CA ALA A 64 6.25 -0.80 -1.04
C ALA A 64 6.38 0.07 -2.31
N HIS A 65 6.13 1.36 -2.19
CA HIS A 65 6.12 2.31 -3.30
C HIS A 65 7.51 2.48 -3.91
N ASN A 66 8.57 2.46 -3.09
CA ASN A 66 9.94 2.50 -3.59
C ASN A 66 10.26 1.27 -4.47
N ALA A 67 9.86 0.08 -4.05
CA ALA A 67 10.03 -1.14 -4.85
C ALA A 67 9.17 -1.13 -6.12
N GLN A 68 7.93 -0.62 -6.05
CA GLN A 68 7.09 -0.43 -7.22
C GLN A 68 7.71 0.56 -8.22
N THR A 69 8.26 1.68 -7.74
CA THR A 69 8.90 2.70 -8.58
C THR A 69 10.16 2.16 -9.25
N ASP A 70 10.97 1.37 -8.55
CA ASP A 70 12.15 0.71 -9.13
C ASP A 70 11.75 -0.23 -10.28
N MET A 71 10.70 -1.03 -10.11
CA MET A 71 10.20 -1.89 -11.19
C MET A 71 9.71 -1.10 -12.40
N LEU A 72 8.94 -0.03 -12.20
CA LEU A 72 8.50 0.85 -13.30
C LEU A 72 9.68 1.54 -14.01
N THR A 73 10.72 1.89 -13.25
CA THR A 73 11.94 2.50 -13.80
C THR A 73 12.70 1.52 -14.69
N LYS A 74 12.85 0.26 -14.25
CA LYS A 74 13.47 -0.81 -15.04
C LYS A 74 12.68 -1.13 -16.30
N GLU A 75 11.36 -1.24 -16.18
CA GLU A 75 10.45 -1.43 -17.32
C GLU A 75 10.65 -0.32 -18.37
N ALA A 76 10.72 0.95 -17.94
CA ALA A 76 10.96 2.09 -18.83
C ALA A 76 12.35 2.10 -19.49
N GLN A 77 13.33 1.40 -18.90
CA GLN A 77 14.67 1.21 -19.46
C GLN A 77 14.75 0.00 -20.42
N GLY A 78 13.65 -0.74 -20.61
CA GLY A 78 13.58 -1.93 -21.46
C GLY A 78 13.87 -3.24 -20.73
N ASP A 79 14.01 -3.21 -19.39
CA ASP A 79 14.12 -4.41 -18.55
C ASP A 79 12.72 -4.86 -18.15
N HIS A 80 12.13 -5.71 -18.99
CA HIS A 80 10.75 -6.16 -18.85
C HIS A 80 10.63 -7.27 -17.80
N ALA A 81 9.96 -6.97 -16.69
CA ALA A 81 9.69 -7.98 -15.68
C ALA A 81 8.62 -8.98 -16.17
N LYS A 82 8.77 -10.28 -15.85
CA LYS A 82 7.77 -11.30 -16.20
C LYS A 82 6.46 -11.02 -15.47
N VAL A 83 5.40 -10.72 -16.21
CA VAL A 83 4.09 -10.50 -15.60
C VAL A 83 3.49 -11.84 -15.17
N THR A 84 3.29 -12.01 -13.86
CA THR A 84 2.59 -13.16 -13.27
C THR A 84 1.35 -12.69 -12.54
N LEU A 85 0.38 -13.60 -12.29
CA LEU A 85 -0.80 -13.28 -11.49
C LEU A 85 -0.44 -12.70 -10.12
N LEU A 86 0.64 -13.21 -9.51
CA LEU A 86 1.09 -12.76 -8.20
C LEU A 86 1.72 -11.36 -8.24
N MET A 87 2.47 -11.04 -9.31
CA MET A 87 2.96 -9.69 -9.56
C MET A 87 1.80 -8.70 -9.70
N VAL A 88 0.81 -9.01 -10.55
CA VAL A 88 -0.39 -8.17 -10.71
C VAL A 88 -1.11 -7.99 -9.37
N HIS A 89 -1.32 -9.08 -8.63
CA HIS A 89 -1.96 -9.04 -7.31
C HIS A 89 -1.19 -8.16 -6.32
N SER A 90 0.14 -8.18 -6.35
CA SER A 90 0.96 -7.31 -5.50
C SER A 90 0.78 -5.83 -5.84
N GLN A 91 0.67 -5.48 -7.14
CA GLN A 91 0.38 -4.12 -7.58
C GLN A 91 -1.02 -3.68 -7.13
N ASP A 92 -2.02 -4.56 -7.23
CA ASP A 92 -3.38 -4.30 -6.75
C ASP A 92 -3.40 -3.96 -5.25
N HIS A 93 -2.63 -4.69 -4.43
CA HIS A 93 -2.53 -4.42 -2.99
C HIS A 93 -1.99 -3.02 -2.72
N ILE A 94 -0.92 -2.61 -3.39
CA ILE A 94 -0.31 -1.29 -3.19
C ILE A 94 -1.26 -0.19 -3.62
N MET A 95 -1.79 -0.25 -4.84
CA MET A 95 -2.65 0.82 -5.37
C MET A 95 -3.94 0.96 -4.55
N ASN A 96 -4.51 -0.17 -4.11
CA ASN A 96 -5.63 -0.13 -3.17
C ASN A 96 -5.21 0.45 -1.81
N ALA A 97 -4.03 0.12 -1.28
CA ALA A 97 -3.56 0.64 0.00
C ALA A 97 -3.30 2.16 -0.04
N ILE A 98 -2.72 2.68 -1.12
CA ILE A 98 -2.53 4.13 -1.36
C ILE A 98 -3.89 4.83 -1.34
N THR A 99 -4.81 4.40 -2.19
CA THR A 99 -6.16 5.00 -2.29
C THR A 99 -6.89 4.94 -0.96
N PHE A 100 -6.79 3.82 -0.25
CA PHE A 100 -7.46 3.64 1.04
C PHE A 100 -6.84 4.49 2.14
N ARG A 101 -5.51 4.67 2.15
CA ARG A 101 -4.82 5.58 3.08
C ARG A 101 -5.26 7.02 2.87
N ASP A 102 -5.35 7.46 1.62
CA ASP A 102 -5.77 8.83 1.30
C ASP A 102 -7.19 9.09 1.80
N LEU A 103 -8.10 8.17 1.52
CA LEU A 103 -9.47 8.24 2.04
C LEU A 103 -9.52 8.15 3.58
N ALA A 104 -8.67 7.32 4.19
CA ALA A 104 -8.58 7.23 5.65
C ALA A 104 -8.16 8.56 6.28
N GLY A 105 -7.23 9.29 5.66
CA GLY A 105 -6.86 10.65 6.08
C GLY A 105 -8.07 11.59 6.09
N GLU A 106 -8.81 11.67 4.98
CA GLU A 106 -10.02 12.49 4.88
C GLU A 106 -11.09 12.10 5.92
N MET A 107 -11.23 10.81 6.20
CA MET A 107 -12.15 10.32 7.23
C MET A 107 -11.71 10.72 8.65
N VAL A 108 -10.41 10.62 8.97
CA VAL A 108 -9.88 11.03 10.27
C VAL A 108 -10.07 12.54 10.47
N ASP A 109 -9.76 13.35 9.45
CA ASP A 109 -9.98 14.80 9.47
C ASP A 109 -11.45 15.18 9.64
N LEU A 110 -12.36 14.43 9.00
CA LEU A 110 -13.80 14.59 9.17
C LEU A 110 -14.22 14.30 10.62
N TYR A 111 -13.79 13.18 11.20
CA TYR A 111 -14.11 12.85 12.60
C TYR A 111 -13.57 13.92 13.55
N GLU A 112 -12.32 14.35 13.37
CA GLU A 112 -11.73 15.40 14.20
C GLU A 112 -12.56 16.70 14.17
N LYS A 113 -13.03 17.12 12.98
CA LYS A 113 -13.91 18.30 12.85
C LYS A 113 -15.24 18.11 13.57
N LEU A 114 -15.83 16.92 13.53
CA LEU A 114 -17.10 16.60 14.20
C LEU A 114 -16.98 16.60 15.74
N TYR A 115 -15.86 16.16 16.29
CA TYR A 115 -15.57 16.27 17.72
C TYR A 115 -15.32 17.73 18.11
N LYS A 116 -14.51 18.47 17.33
CA LYS A 116 -14.25 19.91 17.57
C LYS A 116 -15.51 20.77 17.48
N SER A 117 -16.48 20.43 16.63
CA SER A 117 -17.77 21.12 16.54
C SER A 117 -18.75 20.74 17.64
N GLY A 118 -18.44 19.73 18.48
CA GLY A 118 -19.33 19.18 19.50
C GLY A 118 -20.49 18.37 18.91
N THR A 119 -20.46 18.03 17.62
CA THR A 119 -21.47 17.16 16.98
C THR A 119 -21.34 15.72 17.45
N LEU A 120 -20.10 15.26 17.64
CA LEU A 120 -19.78 14.02 18.34
C LEU A 120 -19.22 14.34 19.72
N LYS A 121 -19.47 13.43 20.66
CA LYS A 121 -18.86 13.42 22.00
C LYS A 121 -18.02 12.16 22.10
N GLU A 122 -16.88 12.26 22.77
CA GLU A 122 -16.04 11.09 23.06
C GLU A 122 -16.89 10.05 23.79
N GLU A 123 -16.79 8.79 23.37
CA GLU A 123 -17.43 7.69 24.09
C GLU A 123 -16.59 7.43 25.35
N ASP A 124 -17.23 7.48 26.54
CA ASP A 124 -16.59 7.20 27.84
C ASP A 124 -15.95 5.79 27.91
#